data_AF-A0ABC9ZJM4-F1
#
_entry.id   AF-A0ABC9ZJM4-F1
#
_cell.length_a   1.000
_cell.length_b   1.000
_cell.length_c   1.000
_cell.angle_alpha   90.00
_cell.angle_beta   90.00
_cell.angle_gamma   90.00
#
_symmetry.space_group_name_H-M   'P 1'
#
loop_
_entity.id
_entity.type
_entity.pdbx_description
1 polymer ?
#
loop_
_entity_poly.entity_id
_entity_poly.type
_entity_poly.pdbx_seq_one_letter_code
_entity_poly.pdbx_strand_id
1 'polypeptide(L)'
;MRSTLALGGYCAVIVSLTTLKAFFQIGYLWKPENQRARDIRWIPLDDLFSGSWFKPLFEYGGNFAFFVPLGVLLFVQLRSKRAATLWGFAFSVLVETIQYVFALGRTDIDDLFFNTLGAWFGAWLAQRLGRRFDAVWHWLAIAVTVVFVVLVALGPRLGDPDKVKDLSKPDAVMLDDAPVPKT
;
A
#
# COMPACT_ATOMS: atom_id res chain seq x y z
N MET A 1 -0.44 26.27 -6.12
CA MET A 1 0.60 25.98 -5.11
C MET A 1 0.19 24.90 -4.12
N ARG A 2 -0.92 25.05 -3.37
CA ARG A 2 -1.36 24.04 -2.37
C ARG A 2 -1.67 22.65 -2.97
N SER A 3 -2.36 22.60 -4.11
CA SER A 3 -2.70 21.34 -4.82
C SER A 3 -1.47 20.57 -5.30
N THR A 4 -0.51 21.26 -5.93
CA THR A 4 0.71 20.65 -6.46
C THR A 4 1.60 20.07 -5.37
N LEU A 5 1.71 20.75 -4.22
CA LEU A 5 2.47 20.25 -3.07
C LEU A 5 1.83 19.00 -2.45
N ALA A 6 0.49 18.99 -2.29
CA ALA A 6 -0.23 17.82 -1.80
C ALA A 6 -0.10 16.62 -2.76
N LEU A 7 -0.23 16.87 -4.07
CA LEU A 7 -0.04 15.84 -5.10
C LEU A 7 1.39 15.27 -5.08
N GLY A 8 2.41 16.15 -5.08
CA GLY A 8 3.81 15.72 -5.04
C GLY A 8 4.14 14.93 -3.77
N GLY A 9 3.68 15.41 -2.60
CA GLY A 9 3.85 14.71 -1.33
C GLY A 9 3.14 13.35 -1.30
N TYR A 10 1.92 13.27 -1.85
CA TYR A 10 1.18 12.01 -1.92
C TYR A 10 1.81 11.00 -2.90
N CYS A 11 2.30 11.46 -4.06
CA CYS A 11 3.07 10.61 -4.96
C CYS A 11 4.34 10.06 -4.29
N ALA A 12 5.04 10.88 -3.50
CA ALA A 12 6.21 10.44 -2.75
C ALA A 12 5.86 9.36 -1.71
N VAL A 13 4.69 9.47 -1.06
CA VAL A 13 4.17 8.43 -0.15
C VAL A 13 3.94 7.12 -0.90
N ILE A 14 3.23 7.15 -2.04
CA ILE A 14 2.96 5.94 -2.83
C ILE A 14 4.27 5.28 -3.24
N VAL A 15 5.19 6.03 -3.88
CA VAL A 15 6.50 5.50 -4.29
C VAL A 15 7.24 4.91 -3.11
N SER A 16 7.25 5.58 -1.96
CA SER A 16 7.95 5.08 -0.78
C SER A 16 7.34 3.78 -0.26
N LEU A 17 6.01 3.69 -0.18
CA LEU A 17 5.33 2.48 0.31
C LEU A 17 5.47 1.29 -0.64
N THR A 18 5.46 1.52 -1.95
CA THR A 18 5.51 0.43 -2.94
C THR A 18 6.94 -0.03 -3.25
N THR A 19 7.89 0.91 -3.30
CA THR A 19 9.29 0.64 -3.70
C THR A 19 10.24 0.50 -2.52
N LEU A 20 9.98 1.18 -1.40
CA LEU A 20 10.88 1.17 -0.24
C LEU A 20 10.42 0.23 0.89
N LYS A 21 9.39 -0.60 0.65
CA LYS A 21 8.96 -1.66 1.59
C LYS A 21 10.06 -2.65 1.97
N ALA A 22 11.11 -2.76 1.15
CA ALA A 22 12.30 -3.55 1.45
C ALA A 22 13.25 -2.90 2.48
N PHE A 23 13.06 -1.60 2.79
CA PHE A 23 13.92 -0.84 3.70
C PHE A 23 13.22 -0.43 5.01
N PHE A 24 11.90 -0.60 5.10
CA PHE A 24 11.13 -0.29 6.31
C PHE A 24 10.17 -1.42 6.66
N GLN A 25 10.07 -1.73 7.95
CA GLN A 25 9.13 -2.71 8.48
C GLN A 25 8.00 -1.98 9.21
N ILE A 26 6.75 -2.22 8.80
CA ILE A 26 5.58 -1.71 9.52
C ILE A 26 4.97 -2.89 10.28
N GLY A 27 5.37 -3.06 11.56
CA GLY A 27 4.90 -4.15 12.42
C GLY A 27 5.26 -5.55 11.87
N TYR A 28 4.28 -6.47 11.84
CA TYR A 28 4.41 -7.84 11.31
C TYR A 28 3.73 -8.04 9.95
N LEU A 29 3.26 -6.96 9.30
CA LEU A 29 2.53 -7.06 8.04
C LEU A 29 3.39 -7.59 6.88
N TRP A 30 4.70 -7.35 6.90
CA TRP A 30 5.64 -7.95 5.95
C TRP A 30 7.03 -8.12 6.55
N LYS A 31 7.76 -9.14 6.08
CA LYS A 31 9.19 -9.32 6.37
C LYS A 31 10.01 -8.67 5.25
N PRO A 32 10.86 -7.67 5.53
CA PRO A 32 11.65 -6.97 4.51
C PRO A 32 12.52 -7.90 3.65
N GLU A 33 13.04 -8.97 4.26
CA GLU A 33 13.85 -9.99 3.57
C GLU A 33 13.12 -10.62 2.38
N ASN A 34 11.80 -10.80 2.48
CA ASN A 34 10.98 -11.43 1.45
C ASN A 34 10.50 -10.44 0.37
N GLN A 35 10.82 -9.15 0.51
CA GLN A 35 10.37 -8.09 -0.41
C GLN A 35 11.39 -7.77 -1.50
N ARG A 36 12.64 -8.25 -1.39
CA ARG A 36 13.63 -8.17 -2.47
C ARG A 36 13.43 -9.33 -3.43
N ALA A 37 12.57 -9.11 -4.41
CA ALA A 37 12.30 -10.06 -5.48
C ALA A 37 12.35 -9.34 -6.83
N ARG A 38 12.55 -10.11 -7.89
CA ARG A 38 12.30 -9.67 -9.26
C ARG A 38 11.41 -10.72 -9.92
N ASP A 39 10.11 -10.52 -9.77
CA ASP A 39 9.09 -11.45 -10.23
C ASP A 39 7.97 -10.67 -10.92
N ILE A 40 7.36 -11.26 -11.94
CA ILE A 40 6.22 -10.66 -12.64
C ILE A 40 5.04 -11.62 -12.60
N ARG A 41 3.93 -11.17 -12.04
CA ARG A 41 2.66 -11.90 -12.02
C ARG A 41 1.79 -11.42 -13.18
N TRP A 42 1.60 -12.32 -14.12
CA TRP A 42 0.83 -12.08 -15.34
C TRP A 42 -0.58 -12.62 -15.28
N ILE A 43 -0.89 -13.49 -14.31
CA ILE A 43 -2.20 -14.13 -14.19
C ILE A 43 -3.10 -13.16 -13.43
N PRO A 44 -4.07 -12.52 -14.10
CA PRO A 44 -4.94 -11.58 -13.44
C PRO A 44 -5.85 -12.32 -12.45
N LEU A 45 -6.10 -11.68 -11.31
CA LEU A 45 -7.02 -12.12 -10.27
C LEU A 45 -6.68 -13.49 -9.66
N ASP A 46 -5.41 -13.91 -9.69
CA ASP A 46 -5.01 -15.22 -9.18
C ASP A 46 -5.16 -15.34 -7.66
N ASP A 47 -5.02 -14.24 -6.92
CA ASP A 47 -5.20 -14.23 -5.47
C ASP A 47 -6.66 -14.45 -5.06
N LEU A 48 -7.65 -14.19 -5.92
CA LEU A 48 -9.05 -14.58 -5.66
C LEU A 48 -9.20 -16.09 -5.43
N PHE A 49 -8.31 -16.89 -6.01
CA PHE A 49 -8.31 -18.35 -5.89
C PHE A 49 -7.29 -18.87 -4.88
N SER A 50 -6.63 -17.99 -4.11
CA SER A 50 -5.61 -18.35 -3.12
C SER A 50 -6.14 -19.10 -1.89
N GLY A 51 -7.47 -19.22 -1.74
CA GLY A 51 -8.12 -19.80 -0.56
C GLY A 51 -8.12 -18.89 0.68
N SER A 52 -7.55 -17.69 0.57
CA SER A 52 -7.58 -16.65 1.61
C SER A 52 -8.53 -15.53 1.21
N TRP A 53 -9.51 -15.21 2.06
CA TRP A 53 -10.41 -14.07 1.82
C TRP A 53 -9.72 -12.72 2.10
N PHE A 54 -8.71 -12.71 2.98
CA PHE A 54 -8.03 -11.48 3.39
C PHE A 54 -7.01 -11.01 2.36
N LYS A 55 -6.31 -11.95 1.68
CA LYS A 55 -5.24 -11.60 0.74
C LYS A 55 -5.74 -10.73 -0.43
N PRO A 56 -6.80 -11.10 -1.17
CA PRO A 56 -7.34 -10.25 -2.23
C PRO A 56 -7.85 -8.91 -1.73
N LEU A 57 -8.48 -8.88 -0.55
CA LEU A 57 -8.97 -7.65 0.04
C LEU A 57 -7.81 -6.68 0.34
N PHE A 58 -6.71 -7.22 0.87
CA PHE A 58 -5.54 -6.43 1.22
C PHE A 58 -4.77 -5.97 -0.02
N GLU A 59 -4.45 -6.86 -0.95
CA GLU A 59 -3.68 -6.55 -2.16
C GLU A 59 -4.50 -5.64 -3.11
N TYR A 60 -5.65 -6.13 -3.58
CA TYR A 60 -6.46 -5.42 -4.57
C TYR A 60 -7.18 -4.21 -3.98
N GLY A 61 -7.77 -4.39 -2.81
CA GLY A 61 -8.47 -3.31 -2.11
C GLY A 61 -7.51 -2.22 -1.64
N GLY A 62 -6.30 -2.58 -1.19
CA GLY A 62 -5.26 -1.65 -0.81
C GLY A 62 -4.78 -0.79 -1.98
N ASN A 63 -4.47 -1.43 -3.11
CA ASN A 63 -4.04 -0.74 -4.34
C ASN A 63 -5.12 0.20 -4.89
N PHE A 64 -6.37 -0.28 -4.97
CA PHE A 64 -7.51 0.58 -5.30
C PHE A 64 -7.62 1.77 -4.35
N ALA A 65 -7.62 1.54 -3.04
CA ALA A 65 -7.79 2.59 -2.04
C ALA A 65 -6.65 3.62 -2.08
N PHE A 66 -5.40 3.21 -2.31
CA PHE A 66 -4.26 4.13 -2.41
C PHE A 66 -4.36 5.09 -3.59
N PHE A 67 -4.90 4.63 -4.72
CA PHE A 67 -5.02 5.46 -5.91
C PHE A 67 -6.27 6.34 -5.92
N VAL A 68 -7.26 6.12 -5.03
CA VAL A 68 -8.44 7.01 -4.93
C VAL A 68 -8.04 8.45 -4.59
N PRO A 69 -7.27 8.74 -3.53
CA PRO A 69 -6.84 10.12 -3.24
C PRO A 69 -5.96 10.70 -4.36
N LEU A 70 -5.12 9.89 -5.01
CA LEU A 70 -4.34 10.33 -6.17
C LEU A 70 -5.26 10.78 -7.31
N GLY A 71 -6.29 10.00 -7.63
CA GLY A 71 -7.30 10.34 -8.64
C GLY A 71 -8.05 11.63 -8.34
N VAL A 72 -8.40 11.85 -7.06
CA VAL A 72 -9.00 13.11 -6.61
C VAL A 72 -8.05 14.30 -6.85
N LEU A 73 -6.80 14.20 -6.39
CA LEU A 73 -5.81 15.28 -6.52
C LEU A 73 -5.49 15.58 -8.00
N LEU A 74 -5.34 14.54 -8.82
CA LEU A 74 -5.16 14.68 -10.27
C LEU A 74 -6.38 15.34 -10.92
N PHE A 75 -7.61 14.99 -10.52
CA PHE A 75 -8.80 15.65 -11.05
C PHE A 75 -8.88 17.11 -10.63
N VAL A 76 -8.55 17.46 -9.38
CA VAL A 76 -8.50 18.85 -8.92
C VAL A 76 -7.53 19.69 -9.75
N GLN A 77 -6.41 19.10 -10.18
CA GLN A 77 -5.39 19.76 -10.98
C GLN A 77 -5.73 19.84 -12.47
N LEU A 78 -6.21 18.74 -13.05
CA LEU A 78 -6.41 18.57 -14.49
C LEU A 78 -7.83 18.87 -14.95
N ARG A 79 -8.79 18.87 -14.02
CA ARG A 79 -10.23 19.07 -14.25
C ARG A 79 -10.83 18.14 -15.32
N SER A 80 -10.20 17.01 -15.56
CA SER A 80 -10.62 16.01 -16.54
C SER A 80 -10.47 14.63 -15.94
N LYS A 81 -11.60 13.90 -15.84
CA LYS A 81 -11.60 12.51 -15.34
C LYS A 81 -10.73 11.62 -16.21
N ARG A 82 -10.79 11.80 -17.54
CA ARG A 82 -9.98 11.03 -18.50
C ARG A 82 -8.49 11.30 -18.29
N ALA A 83 -8.10 12.57 -18.16
CA ALA A 83 -6.70 12.92 -17.93
C ALA A 83 -6.20 12.39 -16.59
N ALA A 84 -6.99 12.54 -15.50
CA ALA A 84 -6.65 12.02 -14.18
C ALA A 84 -6.49 10.49 -14.18
N THR A 85 -7.36 9.77 -14.89
CA THR A 85 -7.27 8.31 -15.02
C THR A 85 -6.00 7.91 -15.79
N LEU A 86 -5.70 8.58 -16.91
CA LEU A 86 -4.50 8.30 -17.71
C LEU A 86 -3.20 8.59 -16.95
N TRP A 87 -3.16 9.69 -16.19
CA TRP A 87 -2.01 10.00 -15.34
C TRP A 87 -1.87 9.02 -14.17
N GLY A 88 -2.99 8.57 -13.59
CA GLY A 88 -2.98 7.50 -12.58
C GLY A 88 -2.43 6.18 -13.15
N PHE A 89 -2.92 5.76 -14.33
CA PHE A 89 -2.40 4.60 -15.04
C PHE A 89 -0.90 4.73 -15.34
N ALA A 90 -0.47 5.85 -15.92
CA ALA A 90 0.94 6.08 -16.25
C ALA A 90 1.84 6.07 -15.01
N PHE A 91 1.35 6.63 -13.90
CA PHE A 91 2.05 6.59 -12.62
C PHE A 91 2.14 5.17 -12.05
N SER A 92 1.08 4.36 -12.16
CA SER A 92 1.13 2.95 -11.79
C SER A 92 2.15 2.18 -12.62
N VAL A 93 2.14 2.35 -13.95
CA VAL A 93 3.16 1.73 -14.84
C VAL A 93 4.58 2.13 -14.42
N LEU A 94 4.79 3.41 -14.09
CA LEU A 94 6.08 3.90 -13.63
C LEU A 94 6.52 3.20 -12.34
N VAL A 95 5.63 3.09 -11.35
CA VAL A 95 5.92 2.42 -10.07
C VAL A 95 6.25 0.94 -10.29
N GLU A 96 5.42 0.21 -11.04
CA GLU A 96 5.64 -1.19 -11.39
C GLU A 96 6.98 -1.38 -12.12
N THR A 97 7.29 -0.49 -13.07
CA THR A 97 8.55 -0.53 -13.82
C THR A 97 9.75 -0.32 -12.91
N ILE A 98 9.68 0.63 -11.96
CA ILE A 98 10.73 0.86 -10.97
C ILE A 98 10.90 -0.39 -10.10
N GLN A 99 9.82 -0.99 -9.62
CA GLN A 99 9.88 -2.19 -8.80
C GLN A 99 10.58 -3.34 -9.54
N TYR A 100 10.22 -3.56 -10.81
CA TYR A 100 10.83 -4.61 -11.62
C TYR A 100 12.31 -4.34 -11.93
N VAL A 101 12.65 -3.15 -12.44
CA VAL A 101 14.01 -2.78 -12.87
C VAL A 101 15.00 -2.83 -11.71
N PHE A 102 14.58 -2.39 -10.53
CA PHE A 102 15.44 -2.34 -9.34
C PHE A 102 15.29 -3.56 -8.42
N ALA A 103 14.53 -4.59 -8.82
CA ALA A 103 14.29 -5.80 -8.02
C ALA A 103 13.75 -5.49 -6.59
N LEU A 104 12.83 -4.54 -6.50
CA LEU A 104 12.25 -4.04 -5.24
C LEU A 104 10.94 -4.74 -4.86
N GLY A 105 10.55 -5.79 -5.58
CA GLY A 105 9.33 -6.53 -5.28
C GLY A 105 8.79 -7.35 -6.45
N ARG A 106 7.55 -7.77 -6.29
CA ARG A 106 6.77 -8.41 -7.36
C ARG A 106 5.98 -7.34 -8.09
N THR A 107 6.08 -7.37 -9.41
CA THR A 107 5.27 -6.55 -10.30
C THR A 107 4.02 -7.35 -10.67
N ASP A 108 2.84 -6.74 -10.58
CA ASP A 108 1.57 -7.43 -10.78
C ASP A 108 0.67 -6.68 -11.77
N ILE A 109 0.06 -7.42 -12.70
CA ILE A 109 -0.93 -6.86 -13.62
C ILE A 109 -2.20 -6.41 -12.88
N ASP A 110 -2.52 -7.06 -11.75
CA ASP A 110 -3.64 -6.69 -10.91
C ASP A 110 -3.41 -5.32 -10.26
N ASP A 111 -2.18 -5.01 -9.84
CA ASP A 111 -1.82 -3.72 -9.27
C ASP A 111 -2.08 -2.61 -10.28
N LEU A 112 -1.66 -2.80 -11.53
CA LEU A 112 -1.94 -1.86 -12.61
C LEU A 112 -3.46 -1.64 -12.81
N PHE A 113 -4.25 -2.71 -12.75
CA PHE A 113 -5.70 -2.65 -12.91
C PHE A 113 -6.39 -1.91 -11.75
N PHE A 114 -6.13 -2.33 -10.51
CA PHE A 114 -6.78 -1.76 -9.32
C PHE A 114 -6.32 -0.33 -9.03
N ASN A 115 -5.04 -0.01 -9.25
CA ASN A 115 -4.53 1.36 -9.17
C ASN A 115 -5.24 2.27 -10.18
N THR A 116 -5.39 1.82 -11.43
CA THR A 116 -6.09 2.60 -12.46
C THR A 116 -7.56 2.78 -12.14
N LEU A 117 -8.22 1.73 -11.63
CA LEU A 117 -9.61 1.79 -11.18
C LEU A 117 -9.79 2.75 -10.01
N GLY A 118 -8.87 2.75 -9.06
CA GLY A 118 -8.81 3.69 -7.93
C GLY A 118 -8.68 5.13 -8.40
N ALA A 119 -7.74 5.42 -9.31
CA ALA A 119 -7.56 6.76 -9.88
C ALA A 119 -8.81 7.25 -10.63
N TRP A 120 -9.43 6.37 -11.43
CA TRP A 120 -10.69 6.67 -12.11
C TRP A 120 -11.81 6.98 -11.12
N PHE A 121 -11.97 6.16 -10.07
CA PHE A 121 -13.01 6.32 -9.06
C PHE A 121 -12.82 7.60 -8.25
N GLY A 122 -11.59 7.90 -7.85
CA GLY A 122 -11.25 9.15 -7.17
C GLY A 122 -11.56 10.38 -8.02
N ALA A 123 -11.21 10.34 -9.30
CA ALA A 123 -11.53 11.43 -10.23
C ALA A 123 -13.04 11.59 -10.46
N TRP A 124 -13.78 10.48 -10.56
CA TRP A 124 -15.25 10.49 -10.61
C TRP A 124 -15.86 11.06 -9.33
N LEU A 125 -15.35 10.69 -8.16
CA LEU A 125 -15.82 11.18 -6.87
C LEU A 125 -15.62 12.70 -6.75
N ALA A 126 -14.43 13.18 -7.11
CA ALA A 126 -14.12 14.61 -7.14
C ALA A 126 -15.02 15.39 -8.11
N GLN A 127 -15.30 14.80 -9.29
CA GLN A 127 -16.24 15.37 -10.26
C GLN A 127 -17.65 15.51 -9.68
N ARG A 128 -18.15 14.50 -8.95
CA ARG A 128 -19.51 14.50 -8.38
C ARG A 128 -19.64 15.39 -7.16
N LEU A 129 -18.64 15.40 -6.29
CA LEU A 129 -18.67 16.14 -5.04
C LEU A 129 -18.43 17.64 -5.23
N GLY A 130 -17.77 18.04 -6.32
CA GLY A 130 -17.47 19.44 -6.63
C GLY A 130 -16.47 20.07 -5.65
N ARG A 131 -16.28 21.39 -5.77
CA ARG A 131 -15.21 22.12 -5.05
C ARG A 131 -15.37 22.17 -3.54
N ARG A 132 -16.56 21.82 -3.01
CA ARG A 132 -16.89 21.91 -1.58
C ARG A 132 -15.99 21.03 -0.71
N PHE A 133 -15.51 19.92 -1.24
CA PHE A 133 -14.65 18.99 -0.52
C PHE A 133 -13.18 19.04 -0.96
N ASP A 134 -12.81 19.93 -1.90
CA ASP A 134 -11.43 20.07 -2.35
C ASP A 134 -10.51 20.22 -1.11
N ALA A 135 -10.83 21.13 -0.19
CA ALA A 135 -10.03 21.35 1.02
C ALA A 135 -9.87 20.08 1.88
N VAL A 136 -10.92 19.29 2.05
CA VAL A 136 -10.89 18.05 2.84
C VAL A 136 -9.91 17.05 2.24
N TRP A 137 -9.96 16.85 0.92
CA TRP A 137 -9.06 15.92 0.23
C TRP A 137 -7.60 16.36 0.28
N HIS A 138 -7.33 17.67 0.21
CA HIS A 138 -5.97 18.19 0.38
C HIS A 138 -5.45 17.94 1.79
N TRP A 139 -6.24 18.29 2.82
CA TRP A 139 -5.82 18.10 4.21
C TRP A 139 -5.67 16.62 4.56
N LEU A 140 -6.52 15.76 4.02
CA LEU A 140 -6.39 14.31 4.18
C LEU A 140 -5.08 13.81 3.55
N ALA A 141 -4.78 14.21 2.32
CA ALA A 141 -3.53 13.82 1.65
C ALA A 141 -2.30 14.30 2.42
N ILE A 142 -2.31 15.56 2.89
CA ILE A 142 -1.23 16.12 3.72
C ILE A 142 -1.12 15.33 5.04
N ALA A 143 -2.23 15.04 5.71
CA ALA A 143 -2.23 14.28 6.94
C ALA A 143 -1.65 12.87 6.74
N VAL A 144 -2.05 12.16 5.67
CA VAL A 144 -1.48 10.86 5.31
C VAL A 144 0.02 10.97 5.04
N THR A 145 0.46 11.99 4.30
CA THR A 145 1.90 12.22 4.06
C THR A 145 2.66 12.50 5.36
N VAL A 146 2.13 13.33 6.25
CA VAL A 146 2.76 13.64 7.54
C VAL A 146 2.81 12.39 8.41
N VAL A 147 1.71 11.64 8.52
CA VAL A 147 1.67 10.37 9.26
C VAL A 147 2.71 9.41 8.70
N PHE A 148 2.79 9.25 7.39
CA PHE A 148 3.80 8.40 6.75
C PHE A 148 5.22 8.84 7.10
N VAL A 149 5.55 10.13 6.94
CA VAL A 149 6.88 10.68 7.28
C VAL A 149 7.21 10.45 8.76
N VAL A 150 6.26 10.69 9.66
CA VAL A 150 6.43 10.46 11.11
C VAL A 150 6.66 8.98 11.40
N LEU A 151 5.88 8.08 10.79
CA LEU A 151 6.05 6.63 10.95
C LEU A 151 7.41 6.16 10.42
N VAL A 152 7.88 6.70 9.29
CA VAL A 152 9.21 6.37 8.77
C VAL A 152 10.32 6.90 9.69
N ALA A 153 10.19 8.13 10.20
CA ALA A 153 11.20 8.75 11.07
C ALA A 153 11.24 8.15 12.49
N LEU A 154 10.08 7.76 13.03
CA LEU A 154 9.93 7.17 14.37
C LEU A 154 9.86 5.65 14.37
N GLY A 155 9.75 5.00 13.20
CA GLY A 155 9.63 3.55 13.05
C GLY A 155 10.67 2.76 13.85
N PRO A 156 11.98 3.12 13.81
CA PRO A 156 12.99 2.47 14.64
C PRO A 156 12.80 2.59 16.16
N ARG A 157 11.91 3.47 16.62
CA ARG A 157 11.59 3.74 18.03
C ARG A 157 10.19 3.28 18.44
N LEU A 158 9.38 2.81 17.49
CA LEU A 158 7.98 2.41 17.68
C LEU A 158 7.87 0.89 17.52
N GLY A 159 8.30 0.16 18.54
CA GLY A 159 8.18 -1.30 18.61
C GLY A 159 9.02 -1.87 19.73
N ASP A 160 8.40 -2.69 20.58
CA ASP A 160 9.11 -3.50 21.55
C ASP A 160 9.30 -4.90 20.93
N PRO A 161 10.51 -5.28 20.50
CA PRO A 161 10.75 -6.56 19.84
C PRO A 161 10.38 -7.76 20.73
N ASP A 162 10.23 -7.55 22.03
CA ASP A 162 9.87 -8.57 23.00
C ASP A 162 8.35 -8.82 23.09
N LYS A 163 7.51 -7.92 22.55
CA LYS A 163 6.04 -8.06 22.58
C LYS A 163 5.45 -8.70 21.33
N VAL A 164 6.32 -9.30 20.53
CA VAL A 164 6.02 -9.84 19.22
C VAL A 164 5.66 -11.31 19.36
N LYS A 165 4.37 -11.62 19.31
CA LYS A 165 3.95 -13.02 19.21
C LYS A 165 4.30 -13.55 17.82
N ASP A 166 5.22 -14.51 17.79
CA ASP A 166 5.54 -15.27 16.60
C ASP A 166 4.40 -16.27 16.32
N LEU A 167 3.40 -15.82 15.56
CA LEU A 167 2.21 -16.60 15.20
C LEU A 167 2.52 -17.81 14.29
N SER A 168 3.77 -17.99 13.88
CA SER A 168 4.22 -19.14 13.07
C SER A 168 4.61 -20.35 13.91
N LYS A 169 4.84 -20.15 15.22
CA LYS A 169 5.01 -21.25 16.15
C LYS A 169 3.63 -21.55 16.76
N PRO A 170 3.09 -22.78 16.63
CA PRO A 170 1.98 -23.16 17.49
C PRO A 170 2.45 -22.94 18.93
N ASP A 171 1.60 -22.33 19.75
CA ASP A 171 1.86 -22.16 21.18
C ASP A 171 2.43 -23.49 21.68
N ALA A 172 3.66 -23.46 22.19
CA ALA A 172 4.27 -24.65 22.74
C ALA A 172 3.32 -25.14 23.82
N VAL A 173 2.53 -26.16 23.48
CA VAL A 173 1.75 -26.93 24.42
C VAL A 173 2.80 -27.41 25.40
N MET A 174 2.72 -26.88 26.62
CA MET A 174 3.50 -27.28 27.78
C MET A 174 3.31 -28.78 27.96
N LEU A 175 4.17 -29.58 27.32
CA LEU A 175 4.38 -30.99 27.61
C LEU A 175 5.49 -31.07 28.65
N ASP A 176 5.25 -30.50 29.82
CA ASP A 176 6.08 -30.71 31.00
C ASP A 176 5.14 -30.68 32.20
N ASP A 177 4.47 -31.82 32.45
CA ASP A 177 3.87 -32.20 33.73
C ASP A 177 3.32 -33.65 33.66
N ALA A 178 4.09 -34.58 33.09
CA ALA A 178 3.85 -36.00 33.35
C ALA A 178 4.71 -36.42 34.57
N PRO A 179 4.11 -36.79 35.72
CA PRO A 179 4.88 -37.18 36.88
C PRO A 179 5.65 -38.47 36.58
N VAL A 180 6.97 -38.41 36.76
CA VAL A 180 7.86 -39.57 36.73
C VAL A 180 7.38 -40.56 37.81
N PRO A 181 7.01 -41.81 37.47
CA PRO A 181 6.64 -42.79 38.48
C PRO A 181 7.88 -43.10 39.33
N LYS A 182 7.79 -42.82 40.63
CA LYS A 182 8.75 -43.33 41.60
C LYS A 182 8.41 -44.79 41.87
N THR A 183 9.38 -45.64 41.53
CA THR A 183 9.55 -47.08 41.83
C THR A 183 8.52 -48.04 41.27
#